data_AF-A0A3D1E7W6-F1
#
_entry.id   AF-A0A3D1E7W6-F1
#
_cell.length_a   1.000
_cell.length_b   1.000
_cell.length_c   1.000
_cell.angle_alpha   90.00
_cell.angle_beta   90.00
_cell.angle_gamma   90.00
#
_symmetry.space_group_name_H-M   'P 1'
#
loop_
_entity.id
_entity.type
_entity.pdbx_description
1 polymer ?
#
loop_
_entity_poly.entity_id
_entity_poly.type
_entity_poly.pdbx_seq_one_letter_code
_entity_poly.pdbx_strand_id
1 'polypeptide(L)'
;YARTTEGLTHGHFRIQGDVLDVFPSYTDHAFRIHFFGDEIDALEVIDPLHQTILSQEEQLRLYPANLFVTSPEILQNAIHQIQEDMVKQVAYFNEIGRPLEAKRIHERTEFDLEMIRELGYCSGIENYSRYLDGRNPGTRPFCLLDYFPDDFLTVIDESHVTLPQVHAMYGGDRSRKENLVEYGFRLPAALDNRPLKFEEFEALQNQIIYVSATPADYELQQSQGVYVEQIIRPTGLLDPVIEVRPSAGQIDDLMEEIQLRVEKDERTLVTTLTKRMA
;
A
#
# COMPACT_ATOMS: atom_id res chain seq x y z
N TYR A 1 9.35 16.86 -7.87
CA TYR A 1 8.36 17.83 -8.39
C TYR A 1 8.68 18.13 -9.84
N ALA A 2 7.68 18.39 -10.67
CA ALA A 2 7.86 18.76 -12.07
C ALA A 2 7.49 20.24 -12.30
N ARG A 3 8.29 20.97 -13.08
CA ARG A 3 7.98 22.34 -13.45
C ARG A 3 6.85 22.34 -14.48
N THR A 4 5.84 23.19 -14.29
CA THR A 4 4.79 23.46 -15.27
C THR A 4 4.74 24.94 -15.63
N THR A 5 4.41 25.23 -16.88
CA THR A 5 4.08 26.59 -17.35
C THR A 5 2.58 26.81 -17.49
N GLU A 6 1.78 25.75 -17.31
CA GLU A 6 0.32 25.76 -17.46
C GLU A 6 -0.37 25.78 -16.08
N GLY A 7 -1.46 25.02 -15.93
CA GLY A 7 -2.19 24.84 -14.68
C GLY A 7 -1.33 24.16 -13.61
N LEU A 8 -1.56 24.56 -12.36
CA LEU A 8 -0.90 23.98 -11.19
C LEU A 8 -1.68 22.75 -10.73
N THR A 9 -1.04 21.58 -10.80
CA THR A 9 -1.60 20.28 -10.36
C THR A 9 -0.68 19.64 -9.31
N HIS A 10 -1.17 18.64 -8.59
CA HIS A 10 -0.40 17.93 -7.56
C HIS A 10 0.98 17.47 -8.08
N GLY A 11 2.00 17.63 -7.24
CA GLY A 11 3.39 17.28 -7.53
C GLY A 11 4.10 18.24 -8.49
N HIS A 12 3.45 19.34 -8.90
CA HIS A 12 4.03 20.35 -9.78
C HIS A 12 4.35 21.66 -9.04
N PHE A 13 5.22 22.44 -9.67
CA PHE A 13 5.45 23.83 -9.29
C PHE A 13 5.51 24.72 -10.53
N ARG A 14 5.16 25.99 -10.36
CA ARG A 14 5.28 27.03 -11.39
C ARG A 14 5.95 28.26 -10.83
N ILE A 15 6.64 29.00 -11.70
CA ILE A 15 7.35 30.24 -11.36
C ILE A 15 6.76 31.37 -12.20
N GLN A 16 6.37 32.46 -11.55
CA GLN A 16 5.85 33.68 -12.18
C GLN A 16 6.53 34.91 -11.55
N GLY A 17 7.56 35.43 -12.23
CA GLY A 17 8.40 36.49 -11.66
C GLY A 17 9.11 36.00 -10.40
N ASP A 18 8.93 36.73 -9.30
CA ASP A 18 9.52 36.42 -7.99
C ASP A 18 8.61 35.52 -7.13
N VAL A 19 7.59 34.89 -7.74
CA VAL A 19 6.63 34.02 -7.05
C VAL A 19 6.77 32.58 -7.52
N LEU A 20 6.94 31.66 -6.57
CA LEU A 20 6.94 30.21 -6.77
C LEU A 20 5.66 29.63 -6.14
N ASP A 21 4.77 29.11 -6.98
CA ASP A 21 3.65 28.30 -6.50
C ASP A 21 4.04 26.82 -6.57
N VAL A 22 3.88 26.09 -5.47
CA VAL A 22 4.11 24.64 -5.39
C VAL A 22 2.86 23.95 -4.88
N PHE A 23 2.46 22.87 -5.55
CA PHE A 23 1.31 22.08 -5.13
C PHE A 23 1.76 20.68 -4.72
N PRO A 24 1.87 20.40 -3.41
CA PRO A 24 2.24 19.08 -2.93
C PRO A 24 1.28 17.97 -3.37
N SER A 25 1.78 16.74 -3.44
CA SER A 25 0.98 15.56 -3.78
C SER A 25 0.12 15.04 -2.62
N TYR A 26 0.31 15.60 -1.43
CA TYR A 26 -0.26 15.12 -0.17
C TYR A 26 -1.13 16.16 0.55
N THR A 27 -1.43 17.29 -0.09
CA THR A 27 -2.29 18.36 0.43
C THR A 27 -3.34 18.73 -0.59
N ASP A 28 -4.48 19.27 -0.13
CA ASP A 28 -5.54 19.82 -1.00
C ASP A 28 -5.32 21.30 -1.35
N HIS A 29 -4.35 21.95 -0.70
CA HIS A 29 -3.94 23.33 -0.95
C HIS A 29 -2.54 23.39 -1.57
N ALA A 30 -2.25 24.49 -2.25
CA ALA A 30 -0.91 24.82 -2.73
C ALA A 30 -0.25 25.86 -1.82
N PHE A 31 1.06 26.01 -1.95
CA PHE A 31 1.84 27.03 -1.27
C PHE A 31 2.37 28.02 -2.28
N ARG A 32 2.27 29.30 -1.97
CA ARG A 32 2.84 30.41 -2.72
C ARG A 32 3.99 31.01 -1.92
N ILE A 33 5.15 31.07 -2.56
CA ILE A 33 6.41 31.51 -1.96
C ILE A 33 6.83 32.77 -2.71
N HIS A 34 6.84 33.90 -2.01
CA HIS A 34 7.30 35.19 -2.55
C HIS A 34 8.77 35.37 -2.23
N PHE A 35 9.55 35.75 -3.24
CA PHE A 35 10.98 36.03 -3.13
C PHE A 35 11.25 37.53 -3.21
N PHE A 36 12.24 37.98 -2.44
CA PHE A 36 12.87 39.29 -2.61
C PHE A 36 14.38 39.07 -2.83
N GLY A 37 14.77 38.98 -4.10
CA GLY A 37 16.11 38.52 -4.46
C GLY A 37 16.32 37.06 -4.04
N ASP A 38 17.28 36.83 -3.15
CA ASP A 38 17.62 35.49 -2.64
C ASP A 38 16.97 35.17 -1.27
N GLU A 39 16.10 36.06 -0.77
CA GLU A 39 15.37 35.87 0.49
C GLU A 39 13.89 35.54 0.24
N ILE A 40 13.31 34.71 1.11
CA ILE A 40 11.86 34.46 1.13
C ILE A 40 11.20 35.60 1.91
N ASP A 41 10.33 36.36 1.23
CA ASP A 41 9.60 37.50 1.80
C ASP A 41 8.29 37.06 2.48
N ALA A 42 7.55 36.14 1.85
CA ALA A 42 6.28 35.65 2.39
C ALA A 42 5.97 34.21 1.93
N LEU A 43 5.27 33.46 2.79
CA LEU A 43 4.69 32.16 2.49
C LEU A 43 3.17 32.21 2.70
N GLU A 44 2.43 31.80 1.68
CA GLU A 44 0.97 31.81 1.68
C GLU A 44 0.44 30.41 1.35
N VAL A 45 -0.59 29.98 2.07
CA VAL A 45 -1.41 28.84 1.66
C VAL A 45 -2.47 29.34 0.72
N ILE A 46 -2.60 28.73 -0.46
CA ILE A 46 -3.54 29.15 -1.49
C ILE A 46 -4.46 28.00 -1.92
N ASP A 47 -5.69 28.35 -2.28
CA ASP A 47 -6.57 27.45 -3.03
C ASP A 47 -6.02 27.32 -4.46
N PRO A 48 -5.70 26.12 -4.96
CA PRO A 48 -5.07 25.93 -6.26
C PRO A 48 -6.01 26.25 -7.44
N LEU A 49 -7.33 26.17 -7.24
CA LEU A 49 -8.35 26.43 -8.26
C LEU A 49 -8.72 27.91 -8.33
N HIS A 50 -9.03 28.51 -7.17
CA HIS A 50 -9.47 29.90 -7.06
C HIS A 50 -8.32 30.90 -6.93
N GLN A 51 -7.11 30.43 -6.60
CA GLN A 51 -5.91 31.23 -6.33
C GLN A 51 -6.09 32.27 -5.21
N THR A 52 -7.07 32.03 -4.33
CA THR A 52 -7.33 32.82 -3.15
C THR A 52 -6.41 32.40 -2.01
N ILE A 53 -5.92 33.38 -1.24
CA ILE A 53 -5.12 33.13 -0.04
C ILE A 53 -6.02 32.60 1.07
N LEU A 54 -5.61 31.49 1.69
CA LEU A 54 -6.29 30.82 2.79
C LEU A 54 -5.66 31.21 4.14
N SER A 55 -4.33 31.18 4.21
CA SER A 55 -3.54 31.59 5.40
C SER A 55 -2.13 32.05 5.00
N GLN A 56 -1.40 32.62 5.97
CA GLN A 56 0.03 32.92 5.88
C GLN A 56 0.78 32.05 6.88
N GLU A 57 1.97 31.59 6.50
CA GLU A 57 2.80 30.70 7.31
C GLU A 57 4.21 31.28 7.46
N GLU A 58 4.91 30.97 8.56
CA GLU A 58 6.31 31.39 8.75
C GLU A 58 7.31 30.34 8.26
N GLN A 59 6.88 29.07 8.17
CA GLN A 59 7.74 27.97 7.78
C GLN A 59 6.97 26.98 6.91
N LEU A 60 7.62 26.53 5.84
CA LEU A 60 7.13 25.48 4.95
C LEU A 60 8.11 24.30 4.94
N ARG A 61 7.60 23.08 5.13
CA ARG A 61 8.35 21.83 4.92
C ARG A 61 7.75 21.09 3.73
N LEU A 62 8.54 20.94 2.67
CA LEU A 62 8.16 20.20 1.48
C LEU A 62 8.78 18.81 1.52
N TYR A 63 7.93 17.79 1.47
CA TYR A 63 8.35 16.40 1.31
C TYR A 63 8.44 16.02 -0.17
N PRO A 64 9.19 14.97 -0.51
CA PRO A 64 9.25 14.45 -1.88
C PRO A 64 7.87 14.17 -2.46
N ALA A 65 7.64 14.54 -3.72
CA ALA A 65 6.37 14.29 -4.40
C ALA A 65 6.14 12.80 -4.75
N ASN A 66 7.18 11.98 -4.65
CA ASN A 66 7.16 10.55 -4.95
C ASN A 66 7.94 9.79 -3.87
N LEU A 67 7.61 8.52 -3.65
CA LEU A 67 8.22 7.66 -2.62
C LEU A 67 9.59 7.11 -3.05
N PHE A 68 9.82 6.94 -4.35
CA PHE A 68 11.08 6.41 -4.89
C PHE A 68 12.04 7.52 -5.34
N VAL A 69 12.40 8.42 -4.42
CA VAL A 69 13.42 9.43 -4.69
C VAL A 69 14.76 8.95 -4.18
N THR A 70 15.72 8.84 -5.08
CA THR A 70 17.09 8.44 -4.74
C THR A 70 18.10 9.44 -5.28
N SER A 71 19.31 9.43 -4.73
CA SER A 71 20.39 10.31 -5.17
C SER A 71 20.98 9.82 -6.50
N PRO A 72 21.56 10.71 -7.33
CA PRO A 72 22.21 10.29 -8.58
C PRO A 72 23.29 9.22 -8.38
N GLU A 73 24.02 9.27 -7.26
CA GLU A 73 25.06 8.29 -6.92
C GLU A 73 24.47 6.90 -6.65
N ILE A 74 23.41 6.82 -5.84
CA ILE A 74 22.71 5.55 -5.58
C ILE A 74 22.14 4.99 -6.88
N LEU A 75 21.57 5.85 -7.73
CA LEU A 75 21.01 5.44 -9.01
C LEU A 75 22.06 4.82 -9.94
N GLN A 76 23.25 5.43 -10.05
CA GLN A 76 24.34 4.89 -10.86
C GLN A 76 24.83 3.53 -10.36
N ASN A 77 24.96 3.37 -9.04
CA ASN A 77 25.32 2.10 -8.43
C ASN A 77 24.25 1.02 -8.68
N ALA A 78 22.96 1.38 -8.56
CA ALA A 78 21.85 0.48 -8.84
C ALA A 78 21.85 0.02 -10.31
N ILE A 79 22.07 0.93 -11.27
CA ILE A 79 22.18 0.62 -12.71
C ILE A 79 23.25 -0.45 -12.95
N HIS A 80 24.43 -0.28 -12.34
CA HIS A 80 25.52 -1.25 -12.47
C HIS A 80 25.13 -2.63 -11.93
N GLN A 81 24.56 -2.70 -10.72
CA GLN A 81 24.14 -3.97 -10.11
C GLN A 81 23.02 -4.66 -10.89
N ILE A 82 22.05 -3.91 -11.39
CA ILE A 82 20.96 -4.44 -12.24
C ILE A 82 21.54 -5.04 -13.52
N GLN A 83 22.51 -4.36 -14.15
CA GLN A 83 23.15 -4.85 -15.36
C GLN A 83 23.95 -6.14 -15.12
N GLU A 84 24.67 -6.24 -14.00
CA GLU A 84 25.37 -7.47 -13.63
C GLU A 84 24.41 -8.64 -13.42
N ASP A 85 23.34 -8.45 -12.67
CA ASP A 85 22.34 -9.50 -12.40
C ASP A 85 21.57 -9.88 -13.66
N MET A 86 21.34 -8.93 -14.58
CA MET A 86 20.80 -9.22 -15.91
C MET A 86 21.73 -10.16 -16.69
N VAL A 87 23.03 -9.85 -16.78
CA VAL A 87 23.99 -10.68 -17.52
C VAL A 87 24.06 -12.09 -16.95
N LYS A 88 24.10 -12.23 -15.61
CA LYS A 88 24.07 -13.54 -14.93
C LYS A 88 22.79 -14.30 -15.23
N GLN A 89 21.64 -13.63 -15.19
CA GLN A 89 20.34 -14.27 -15.44
C GLN A 89 20.18 -14.71 -16.91
N VAL A 90 20.68 -13.92 -17.86
CA VAL A 90 20.72 -14.28 -19.29
C VAL A 90 21.60 -15.50 -19.52
N ALA A 91 22.78 -15.55 -18.91
CA ALA A 91 23.68 -16.70 -18.98
C ALA A 91 23.01 -17.96 -18.42
N TYR A 92 22.40 -17.87 -17.24
CA TYR A 92 21.65 -18.96 -16.62
C TYR A 92 20.56 -19.52 -17.55
N PHE A 93 19.72 -18.66 -18.13
CA PHE A 93 18.66 -19.11 -19.05
C PHE A 93 19.21 -19.80 -20.29
N ASN A 94 20.32 -19.32 -20.85
CA ASN A 94 20.98 -19.96 -21.99
C ASN A 94 21.54 -21.34 -21.63
N GLU A 95 22.16 -21.47 -20.45
CA GLU A 95 22.72 -22.75 -19.95
C GLU A 95 21.64 -23.83 -19.77
N ILE A 96 20.45 -23.46 -19.28
CA ILE A 96 19.34 -24.39 -19.09
C ILE A 96 18.47 -24.58 -20.34
N GLY A 97 18.90 -24.09 -21.51
CA GLY A 97 18.20 -24.30 -22.78
C GLY A 97 16.93 -23.47 -22.96
N ARG A 98 16.84 -22.29 -22.33
CA ARG A 98 15.69 -21.37 -22.37
C ARG A 98 16.03 -20.02 -23.03
N PRO A 99 16.38 -20.01 -24.33
CA PRO A 99 16.86 -18.80 -25.02
C PRO A 99 15.78 -17.72 -25.21
N LEU A 100 14.49 -18.09 -25.20
CA LEU A 100 13.39 -17.13 -25.32
C LEU A 100 13.27 -16.27 -24.06
N GLU A 101 13.35 -16.89 -22.88
CA GLU A 101 13.39 -16.21 -21.60
C GLU A 101 14.65 -15.37 -21.44
N ALA A 102 15.80 -15.87 -21.88
CA ALA A 102 17.07 -15.12 -21.91
C ALA A 102 16.94 -13.83 -22.73
N LYS A 103 16.40 -13.93 -23.95
CA LYS A 103 16.16 -12.77 -24.81
C LYS A 103 15.17 -11.78 -24.18
N ARG A 104 14.08 -12.31 -23.61
CA ARG A 104 13.03 -11.50 -22.97
C ARG A 104 13.56 -10.68 -21.80
N ILE A 105 14.31 -11.29 -20.89
CA ILE A 105 14.82 -10.59 -19.72
C ILE A 105 15.86 -9.53 -20.11
N HIS A 106 16.69 -9.84 -21.11
CA HIS A 106 17.67 -8.92 -21.67
C HIS A 106 17.00 -7.68 -22.25
N GLU A 107 16.08 -7.85 -23.22
CA GLU A 107 15.39 -6.74 -23.88
C GLU A 107 14.60 -5.88 -22.89
N ARG A 108 13.91 -6.50 -21.93
CA ARG A 108 13.16 -5.78 -20.91
C ARG A 108 14.07 -4.94 -20.03
N THR A 109 15.15 -5.55 -19.51
CA THR A 109 16.00 -4.90 -18.52
C THR A 109 16.87 -3.82 -19.15
N GLU A 110 17.39 -4.03 -20.37
CA GLU A 110 18.11 -2.99 -21.13
C GLU A 110 17.23 -1.76 -21.37
N PHE A 111 15.97 -1.96 -21.80
CA PHE A 111 15.03 -0.85 -21.97
C PHE A 111 14.77 -0.10 -20.66
N ASP A 112 14.52 -0.83 -19.56
CA ASP A 112 14.31 -0.20 -18.25
C ASP A 112 15.56 0.57 -17.78
N LEU A 113 16.76 0.05 -18.03
CA LEU A 113 18.03 0.72 -17.71
C LEU A 113 18.26 1.98 -18.54
N GLU A 114 17.93 1.97 -19.84
CA GLU A 114 17.99 3.16 -20.70
C GLU A 114 17.06 4.26 -20.16
N MET A 115 15.82 3.89 -19.83
CA MET A 115 14.84 4.82 -19.25
C MET A 115 15.32 5.40 -17.90
N ILE A 116 15.92 4.58 -17.03
CA ILE A 116 16.48 5.04 -15.76
C ILE A 116 17.65 6.02 -16.00
N ARG A 117 18.53 5.77 -16.98
CA ARG A 117 19.66 6.67 -17.30
C ARG A 117 19.20 8.02 -17.83
N GLU A 118 18.24 8.02 -18.75
CA GLU A 118 17.79 9.23 -19.44
C GLU A 118 16.80 10.07 -18.61
N LEU A 119 15.85 9.41 -17.93
CA LEU A 119 14.76 10.08 -17.24
C LEU A 119 14.83 10.00 -15.71
N GLY A 120 15.71 9.17 -15.17
CA GLY A 120 15.77 8.88 -13.72
C GLY A 120 14.65 7.96 -13.24
N TYR A 121 13.79 7.45 -14.12
CA TYR A 121 12.73 6.50 -13.78
C TYR A 121 12.32 5.60 -14.95
N CYS A 122 11.66 4.49 -14.66
CA CYS A 122 11.02 3.62 -15.65
C CYS A 122 9.65 3.12 -15.14
N SER A 123 8.86 2.54 -16.04
CA SER A 123 7.60 1.90 -15.65
C SER A 123 7.88 0.58 -14.94
N GLY A 124 7.36 0.42 -13.72
CA GLY A 124 7.66 -0.76 -12.89
C GLY A 124 8.98 -0.65 -12.14
N ILE A 125 9.46 0.56 -11.85
CA ILE A 125 10.71 0.81 -11.13
C ILE A 125 10.78 0.10 -9.76
N GLU A 126 9.63 -0.15 -9.13
CA GLU A 126 9.54 -0.87 -7.85
C GLU A 126 10.11 -2.30 -7.91
N ASN A 127 10.18 -2.90 -9.10
CA ASN A 127 10.82 -4.21 -9.31
C ASN A 127 12.35 -4.16 -9.11
N TYR A 128 12.92 -2.96 -9.07
CA TYR A 128 14.33 -2.70 -8.79
C TYR A 128 14.55 -2.10 -7.38
N SER A 129 13.50 -2.03 -6.55
CA SER A 129 13.55 -1.40 -5.21
C SER A 129 14.71 -1.89 -4.36
N ARG A 130 15.02 -3.20 -4.37
CA ARG A 130 16.19 -3.74 -3.64
C ARG A 130 17.49 -2.99 -3.93
N TYR A 131 17.76 -2.70 -5.21
CA TYR A 131 18.97 -2.01 -5.64
C TYR A 131 18.92 -0.53 -5.25
N LEU A 132 17.75 0.10 -5.42
CA LEU A 132 17.52 1.52 -5.13
C LEU A 132 17.62 1.81 -3.62
N ASP A 133 17.19 0.86 -2.79
CA ASP A 133 17.27 0.91 -1.34
C ASP A 133 18.66 0.50 -0.81
N GLY A 134 19.54 -0.06 -1.66
CA GLY A 134 20.83 -0.61 -1.23
C GLY A 134 20.72 -1.83 -0.30
N ARG A 135 19.62 -2.59 -0.39
CA ARG A 135 19.35 -3.74 0.48
C ARG A 135 20.02 -5.01 -0.01
N ASN A 136 20.45 -5.87 0.92
CA ASN A 136 20.93 -7.21 0.59
C ASN A 136 19.78 -8.12 0.10
N PRO A 137 20.05 -9.12 -0.75
CA PRO A 137 19.05 -10.11 -1.17
C PRO A 137 18.32 -10.76 0.02
N GLY A 138 17.00 -10.92 -0.10
CA GLY A 138 16.15 -11.52 0.93
C GLY A 138 15.75 -10.60 2.08
N THR A 139 16.41 -9.45 2.26
CA THR A 139 16.08 -8.48 3.31
C THR A 139 14.64 -7.99 3.17
N ARG A 140 13.95 -7.77 4.30
CA ARG A 140 12.60 -7.18 4.28
C ARG A 140 12.61 -5.82 3.56
N PRO A 141 11.55 -5.47 2.80
CA PRO A 141 11.39 -4.13 2.27
C PRO A 141 11.00 -3.15 3.36
N PHE A 142 11.23 -1.87 3.09
CA PHE A 142 10.65 -0.80 3.88
C PHE A 142 9.13 -0.74 3.67
N CYS A 143 8.40 -0.47 4.74
CA CYS A 143 6.95 -0.32 4.71
C CYS A 143 6.52 0.89 5.56
N LEU A 144 5.21 1.13 5.62
CA LEU A 144 4.64 2.22 6.41
C LEU A 144 5.05 2.16 7.89
N LEU A 145 5.21 0.96 8.46
CA LEU A 145 5.57 0.79 9.87
C LEU A 145 6.94 1.37 10.19
N ASP A 146 7.86 1.39 9.21
CA ASP A 146 9.21 1.98 9.39
C ASP A 146 9.20 3.52 9.50
N TYR A 147 8.08 4.17 9.15
CA TYR A 147 7.91 5.62 9.28
C TYR A 147 7.37 6.03 10.64
N PHE A 148 6.86 5.08 11.42
CA PHE A 148 6.41 5.35 12.78
C PHE A 148 7.62 5.37 13.74
N PRO A 149 7.55 6.16 14.82
CA PRO A 149 8.49 6.02 15.94
C PRO A 149 8.45 4.61 16.54
N ASP A 150 9.55 4.17 17.15
CA ASP A 150 9.68 2.82 17.74
C ASP A 150 8.58 2.49 18.78
N ASP A 151 8.00 3.51 19.43
CA ASP A 151 6.99 3.38 20.48
C ASP A 151 5.53 3.45 19.99
N PHE A 152 5.29 3.26 18.70
CA PHE A 152 3.94 3.33 18.13
C PHE A 152 2.98 2.24 18.65
N LEU A 153 1.69 2.56 18.57
CA LEU A 153 0.58 1.66 18.86
C LEU A 153 -0.09 1.20 17.56
N THR A 154 -0.29 -0.10 17.44
CA THR A 154 -1.07 -0.71 16.34
C THR A 154 -2.46 -1.11 16.85
N VAL A 155 -3.50 -0.76 16.10
CA VAL A 155 -4.85 -1.29 16.31
C VAL A 155 -5.24 -2.10 15.08
N ILE A 156 -5.55 -3.38 15.28
CA ILE A 156 -6.03 -4.25 14.21
C ILE A 156 -7.53 -4.45 14.38
N ASP A 157 -8.28 -3.77 13.53
CA ASP A 157 -9.72 -3.95 13.42
C ASP A 157 -10.09 -5.27 12.72
N GLU A 158 -11.19 -5.87 13.16
CA GLU A 158 -11.63 -7.21 12.78
C GLU A 158 -10.48 -8.23 12.70
N SER A 159 -9.71 -8.32 13.78
CA SER A 159 -8.42 -9.06 13.81
C SER A 159 -8.52 -10.50 13.30
N HIS A 160 -9.63 -11.18 13.58
CA HIS A 160 -9.90 -12.54 13.17
C HIS A 160 -9.95 -12.73 11.64
N VAL A 161 -10.16 -11.65 10.87
CA VAL A 161 -10.10 -11.63 9.40
C VAL A 161 -8.83 -10.95 8.91
N THR A 162 -8.47 -9.82 9.53
CA THR A 162 -7.35 -8.98 9.09
C THR A 162 -6.00 -9.70 9.23
N LEU A 163 -5.78 -10.46 10.31
CA LEU A 163 -4.51 -11.19 10.51
C LEU A 163 -4.30 -12.32 9.48
N PRO A 164 -5.29 -13.22 9.23
CA PRO A 164 -5.18 -14.18 8.14
C PRO A 164 -4.89 -13.54 6.79
N GLN A 165 -5.50 -12.38 6.51
CA GLN A 165 -5.25 -11.64 5.28
C GLN A 165 -3.79 -11.17 5.20
N VAL A 166 -3.27 -10.50 6.24
CA VAL A 166 -1.88 -10.04 6.32
C VAL A 166 -0.91 -11.22 6.12
N HIS A 167 -1.18 -12.35 6.76
CA HIS A 167 -0.38 -13.57 6.63
C HIS A 167 -0.35 -14.07 5.17
N ALA A 168 -1.50 -14.09 4.49
CA ALA A 168 -1.62 -14.60 3.13
C ALA A 168 -0.94 -13.72 2.05
N MET A 169 -0.72 -12.43 2.32
CA MET A 169 -0.21 -11.46 1.33
C MET A 169 1.12 -11.89 0.70
N TYR A 170 2.08 -12.34 1.52
CA TYR A 170 3.39 -12.75 1.03
C TYR A 170 3.31 -13.96 0.10
N GLY A 171 2.55 -14.99 0.49
CA GLY A 171 2.41 -16.22 -0.29
C GLY A 171 1.80 -15.97 -1.68
N GLY A 172 0.75 -15.14 -1.73
CA GLY A 172 0.10 -14.75 -2.98
C GLY A 172 1.02 -13.94 -3.90
N ASP A 173 1.71 -12.92 -3.37
CA ASP A 173 2.64 -12.11 -4.18
C ASP A 173 3.81 -12.93 -4.70
N ARG A 174 4.40 -13.77 -3.83
CA ARG A 174 5.54 -14.61 -4.19
C ARG A 174 5.21 -15.59 -5.32
N SER A 175 4.09 -16.31 -5.22
CA SER A 175 3.69 -17.27 -6.27
C SER A 175 3.51 -16.60 -7.64
N ARG A 176 2.93 -15.39 -7.66
CA ARG A 176 2.78 -14.61 -8.89
C ARG A 176 4.14 -14.18 -9.46
N LYS A 177 5.05 -13.70 -8.61
CA LYS A 177 6.35 -13.19 -9.05
C LYS A 177 7.33 -14.30 -9.43
N GLU A 178 7.27 -15.46 -8.77
CA GLU A 178 8.07 -16.63 -9.15
C GLU A 178 7.80 -17.03 -10.60
N ASN A 179 6.54 -17.04 -11.04
CA ASN A 179 6.20 -17.27 -12.45
C ASN A 179 6.81 -16.20 -13.39
N LEU A 180 6.76 -14.92 -13.01
CA LEU A 180 7.35 -13.85 -13.84
C LEU A 180 8.87 -14.00 -13.96
N VAL A 181 9.54 -14.36 -12.88
CA VAL A 181 10.99 -14.61 -12.87
C VAL A 181 11.31 -15.87 -13.67
N GLU A 182 10.56 -16.95 -13.45
CA GLU A 182 10.74 -18.23 -14.15
C GLU A 182 10.63 -18.06 -15.66
N TYR A 183 9.67 -17.27 -16.14
CA TYR A 183 9.51 -16.99 -17.57
C TYR A 183 10.28 -15.74 -18.05
N GLY A 184 11.28 -15.25 -17.30
CA GLY A 184 12.19 -14.19 -17.76
C GLY A 184 11.51 -12.84 -18.03
N PHE A 185 10.38 -12.54 -17.38
CA PHE A 185 9.75 -11.22 -17.43
C PHE A 185 10.38 -10.22 -16.43
N ARG A 186 10.96 -10.73 -15.33
CA ARG A 186 11.59 -9.93 -14.28
C ARG A 186 12.85 -10.62 -13.75
N LEU A 187 13.80 -9.83 -13.23
CA LEU A 187 14.98 -10.36 -12.56
C LEU A 187 14.60 -11.04 -11.23
N PRO A 188 15.42 -11.99 -10.71
CA PRO A 188 15.18 -12.60 -9.40
C PRO A 188 15.02 -11.58 -8.26
N ALA A 189 15.72 -10.45 -8.34
CA ALA A 189 15.61 -9.34 -7.39
C ALA A 189 14.19 -8.77 -7.24
N ALA A 190 13.31 -8.96 -8.23
CA ALA A 190 11.93 -8.50 -8.14
C ALA A 190 11.12 -9.22 -7.05
N LEU A 191 11.58 -10.38 -6.58
CA LEU A 191 11.03 -11.11 -5.43
C LEU A 191 11.30 -10.39 -4.09
N ASP A 192 12.32 -9.53 -4.04
CA ASP A 192 12.69 -8.75 -2.85
C ASP A 192 11.89 -7.44 -2.74
N ASN A 193 11.16 -7.08 -3.79
CA ASN A 193 10.03 -6.16 -3.70
C ASN A 193 8.81 -7.00 -3.29
N ARG A 194 8.30 -6.90 -2.08
CA ARG A 194 7.24 -7.82 -1.61
C ARG A 194 6.52 -7.27 -0.39
N PRO A 195 5.35 -7.80 -0.03
CA PRO A 195 4.84 -7.64 1.31
C PRO A 195 5.78 -8.23 2.36
N LEU A 196 5.61 -7.82 3.62
CA LEU A 196 6.25 -8.46 4.75
C LEU A 196 5.78 -9.91 4.87
N LYS A 197 6.69 -10.78 5.29
CA LYS A 197 6.30 -12.07 5.84
C LYS A 197 5.61 -11.85 7.18
N PHE A 198 4.80 -12.80 7.62
CA PHE A 198 4.07 -12.65 8.87
C PHE A 198 5.02 -12.50 10.08
N GLU A 199 6.12 -13.25 10.09
CA GLU A 199 7.12 -13.16 11.16
C GLU A 199 7.88 -11.81 11.15
N GLU A 200 8.05 -11.20 9.97
CA GLU A 200 8.61 -9.86 9.85
C GLU A 200 7.64 -8.80 10.35
N PHE A 201 6.33 -9.00 10.12
CA PHE A 201 5.28 -8.12 10.65
C PHE A 201 5.20 -8.22 12.18
N GLU A 202 5.21 -9.43 12.75
CA GLU A 202 5.25 -9.64 14.20
C GLU A 202 6.46 -8.97 14.84
N ALA A 203 7.65 -9.10 14.24
CA ALA A 203 8.88 -8.52 14.77
C ALA A 203 8.91 -6.98 14.76
N LEU A 204 8.06 -6.33 13.96
CA LEU A 204 7.94 -4.87 13.89
C LEU A 204 6.88 -4.32 14.85
N GLN A 205 6.08 -5.18 15.48
CA GLN A 205 5.06 -4.74 16.43
C GLN A 205 5.71 -4.35 17.75
N ASN A 206 5.31 -3.21 18.30
CA ASN A 206 5.64 -2.80 19.66
C ASN A 206 4.46 -3.03 20.61
N GLN A 207 3.45 -2.16 20.54
CA GLN A 207 2.18 -2.35 21.25
C GLN A 207 1.06 -2.60 20.24
N ILE A 208 0.19 -3.56 20.54
CA ILE A 208 -0.89 -3.97 19.65
C ILE A 208 -2.20 -4.19 20.41
N ILE A 209 -3.30 -3.73 19.81
CA ILE A 209 -4.66 -4.00 20.26
C ILE A 209 -5.37 -4.74 19.12
N TYR A 210 -5.82 -5.97 19.40
CA TYR A 210 -6.69 -6.72 18.53
C TYR A 210 -8.15 -6.38 18.87
N VAL A 211 -8.90 -5.91 17.88
CA VAL A 211 -10.32 -5.57 18.03
C VAL A 211 -11.13 -6.58 17.22
N SER A 212 -11.97 -7.35 17.90
CA SER A 212 -12.91 -8.25 17.24
C SER A 212 -14.00 -8.69 18.21
N ALA A 213 -15.21 -8.90 17.70
CA ALA A 213 -16.27 -9.60 18.43
C ALA A 213 -16.00 -11.12 18.58
N THR A 214 -15.14 -11.68 17.73
CA THR A 214 -14.83 -13.11 17.66
C THR A 214 -13.32 -13.31 17.49
N PRO A 215 -12.48 -12.94 18.48
CA PRO A 215 -11.03 -13.09 18.39
C PRO A 215 -10.65 -14.56 18.16
N ALA A 216 -9.72 -14.80 17.23
CA ALA A 216 -9.25 -16.15 16.92
C ALA A 216 -8.11 -16.60 17.87
N ASP A 217 -7.68 -17.86 17.70
CA ASP A 217 -6.69 -18.49 18.58
C ASP A 217 -5.36 -17.73 18.66
N TYR A 218 -4.94 -17.11 17.55
CA TYR A 218 -3.70 -16.35 17.49
C TYR A 218 -3.76 -15.15 18.44
N GLU A 219 -4.83 -14.36 18.38
CA GLU A 219 -5.01 -13.17 19.23
C GLU A 219 -5.09 -13.55 20.71
N LEU A 220 -5.81 -14.64 21.03
CA LEU A 220 -5.91 -15.17 22.38
C LEU A 220 -4.56 -15.67 22.90
N GLN A 221 -3.76 -16.32 22.04
CA GLN A 221 -2.41 -16.75 22.39
C GLN A 221 -1.47 -15.58 22.64
N GLN A 222 -1.45 -14.58 21.75
CA GLN A 222 -0.58 -13.40 21.88
C GLN A 222 -0.94 -12.56 23.11
N SER A 223 -2.23 -12.51 23.45
CA SER A 223 -2.72 -11.83 24.65
C SER A 223 -2.59 -12.67 25.93
N GLN A 224 -2.03 -13.88 25.87
CA GLN A 224 -1.93 -14.82 26.99
C GLN A 224 -3.29 -15.12 27.66
N GLY A 225 -4.37 -15.07 26.87
CA GLY A 225 -5.74 -15.26 27.33
C GLY A 225 -6.36 -14.06 28.07
N VAL A 226 -5.65 -12.93 28.15
CA VAL A 226 -6.17 -11.70 28.76
C VAL A 226 -6.87 -10.86 27.71
N TYR A 227 -8.18 -10.62 27.88
CA TYR A 227 -8.96 -9.76 26.99
C TYR A 227 -9.79 -8.75 27.77
N VAL A 228 -10.15 -7.67 27.08
CA VAL A 228 -11.08 -6.65 27.58
C VAL A 228 -12.40 -6.83 26.85
N GLU A 229 -13.46 -7.14 27.60
CA GLU A 229 -14.78 -7.35 27.05
C GLU A 229 -15.59 -6.04 27.02
N GLN A 230 -16.20 -5.73 25.87
CA GLN A 230 -17.08 -4.58 25.69
C GLN A 230 -18.40 -5.01 25.04
N ILE A 231 -19.31 -5.56 25.85
CA ILE A 231 -20.63 -6.07 25.40
C ILE A 231 -21.76 -5.05 25.54
N ILE A 232 -21.63 -4.06 26.43
CA ILE A 232 -22.70 -3.10 26.71
C ILE A 232 -22.76 -2.06 25.59
N ARG A 233 -23.85 -2.09 24.80
CA ARG A 233 -24.13 -1.07 23.78
C ARG A 233 -24.64 0.22 24.44
N PRO A 234 -24.10 1.40 24.10
CA PRO A 234 -24.57 2.69 24.66
C PRO A 234 -26.06 2.97 24.45
N THR A 235 -26.65 2.40 23.40
CA THR A 235 -28.08 2.53 23.05
C THR A 235 -28.98 1.61 23.87
N GLY A 236 -28.43 0.66 24.63
CA GLY A 236 -29.20 -0.37 25.35
C GLY A 236 -29.76 -1.49 24.44
N LEU A 237 -29.35 -1.55 23.17
CA LEU A 237 -29.76 -2.62 22.27
C LEU A 237 -29.27 -3.99 22.78
N LEU A 238 -30.20 -4.94 22.89
CA LEU A 238 -29.95 -6.31 23.32
C LEU A 238 -29.48 -7.16 22.14
N ASP A 239 -28.81 -8.26 22.45
CA ASP A 239 -28.55 -9.31 21.47
C ASP A 239 -29.86 -9.93 20.99
N PRO A 240 -29.97 -10.30 19.70
CA PRO A 240 -31.20 -10.86 19.14
C PRO A 240 -31.49 -12.25 19.73
N VAL A 241 -32.78 -12.59 19.81
CA VAL A 241 -33.22 -13.94 20.19
C VAL A 241 -32.92 -14.92 19.05
N ILE A 242 -32.39 -16.10 19.40
CA ILE A 242 -32.03 -17.15 18.43
C ILE A 242 -33.04 -18.30 18.54
N GLU A 243 -33.62 -18.70 17.41
CA GLU A 243 -34.51 -19.86 17.29
C GLU A 243 -33.93 -20.89 16.31
N VAL A 244 -34.03 -22.17 16.66
CA VAL A 244 -33.59 -23.29 15.80
C VAL A 244 -34.83 -24.06 15.36
N ARG A 245 -35.10 -24.09 14.05
CA ARG A 245 -36.26 -24.78 13.44
C ARG A 245 -35.81 -25.95 12.54
N PRO A 246 -36.63 -27.00 12.36
CA PRO A 246 -36.30 -28.11 11.46
C PRO A 246 -36.16 -27.66 9.99
N SER A 247 -35.37 -28.39 9.20
CA SER A 247 -35.20 -28.08 7.77
C SER A 247 -36.42 -28.40 6.91
N ALA A 248 -37.32 -29.26 7.40
CA ALA A 248 -38.54 -29.63 6.68
C ALA A 248 -39.52 -28.44 6.67
N GLY A 249 -39.91 -27.99 5.47
CA GLY A 249 -40.80 -26.82 5.31
C GLY A 249 -40.15 -25.46 5.58
N GLN A 250 -38.82 -25.40 5.74
CA GLN A 250 -38.10 -24.18 6.15
C GLN A 250 -38.33 -22.96 5.23
N ILE A 251 -38.61 -23.18 3.94
CA ILE A 251 -38.82 -22.08 2.99
C ILE A 251 -40.20 -21.45 3.20
N ASP A 252 -41.24 -22.27 3.39
CA ASP A 252 -42.60 -21.78 3.65
C ASP A 252 -42.65 -21.04 4.99
N ASP A 253 -42.00 -21.59 6.02
CA ASP A 253 -41.81 -20.97 7.34
C ASP A 253 -41.08 -19.62 7.25
N LEU A 254 -39.97 -19.56 6.51
CA LEU A 254 -39.22 -18.33 6.28
C LEU A 254 -40.04 -17.27 5.54
N MET A 255 -40.83 -17.66 4.54
CA MET A 255 -41.66 -16.74 3.77
C MET A 255 -42.77 -16.12 4.64
N GLU A 256 -43.37 -16.91 5.53
CA GLU A 256 -44.34 -16.41 6.51
C GLU A 256 -43.69 -15.42 7.49
N GLU A 257 -42.52 -15.75 8.03
CA GLU A 257 -41.77 -14.85 8.91
C GLU A 257 -41.37 -13.53 8.22
N ILE A 258 -40.93 -13.58 6.95
CA ILE A 258 -40.62 -12.37 6.17
C ILE A 258 -41.87 -11.49 6.02
N GLN A 259 -43.03 -12.09 5.71
CA GLN A 259 -44.28 -11.33 5.55
C GLN A 259 -44.65 -10.59 6.84
N LEU A 260 -44.48 -11.24 8.00
CA LEU A 260 -44.69 -10.61 9.31
C LEU A 260 -43.74 -9.43 9.59
N ARG A 261 -42.51 -9.44 9.06
CA ARG A 261 -41.56 -8.31 9.18
C ARG A 261 -41.93 -7.16 8.23
N VAL A 262 -42.38 -7.47 7.01
CA VAL A 262 -42.82 -6.48 6.03
C VAL A 262 -44.01 -5.66 6.55
N GLU A 263 -44.98 -6.30 7.21
CA GLU A 263 -46.12 -5.62 7.84
C GLU A 263 -45.72 -4.60 8.93
N LYS A 264 -44.51 -4.71 9.46
CA LYS A 264 -43.92 -3.82 10.47
C LYS A 264 -42.90 -2.81 9.89
N ASP A 265 -42.73 -2.77 8.57
CA ASP A 265 -41.67 -2.01 7.88
C ASP A 265 -40.25 -2.35 8.38
N GLU A 266 -40.03 -3.61 8.76
CA GLU A 266 -38.70 -4.14 9.13
C GLU A 266 -38.02 -4.77 7.89
N ARG A 267 -36.75 -5.18 8.03
CA ARG A 267 -35.96 -5.82 6.94
C ARG A 267 -35.42 -7.17 7.41
N THR A 268 -35.30 -8.11 6.49
CA THR A 268 -34.79 -9.47 6.75
C THR A 268 -33.50 -9.72 5.97
N LEU A 269 -32.51 -10.33 6.63
CA LEU A 269 -31.28 -10.82 6.01
C LEU A 269 -31.32 -12.35 5.97
N VAL A 270 -31.09 -12.94 4.80
CA VAL A 270 -31.02 -14.38 4.60
C VAL A 270 -29.68 -14.73 4.00
N THR A 271 -28.96 -15.66 4.63
CA THR A 271 -27.67 -16.16 4.17
C THR A 271 -27.82 -17.59 3.66
N THR A 272 -27.37 -17.85 2.44
CA THR A 272 -27.34 -19.20 1.84
C THR A 272 -25.89 -19.64 1.61
N LEU A 273 -25.67 -20.95 1.46
CA LEU A 273 -24.33 -21.52 1.31
C LEU A 273 -23.69 -21.26 -0.07
N THR A 274 -24.51 -21.05 -1.10
CA THR A 274 -24.00 -20.91 -2.48
C THR A 274 -24.70 -19.77 -3.20
N LYS A 275 -23.97 -19.13 -4.12
CA LYS A 275 -24.53 -18.11 -5.01
C LYS A 275 -25.72 -18.61 -5.84
N ARG A 276 -25.80 -19.91 -6.12
CA ARG A 276 -26.92 -20.49 -6.88
C ARG A 276 -28.22 -20.56 -6.07
N MET A 277 -28.10 -20.59 -4.75
CA MET A 277 -29.23 -20.63 -3.81
C MET A 277 -29.69 -19.25 -3.36
N ALA A 278 -28.92 -18.19 -3.69
CA ALA A 278 -29.23 -16.80 -3.40
C ALA A 278 -30.02 -16.16 -4.54
#